data_AF-A0A0F7ZV94-F1
#
_entry.id   AF-A0A0F7ZV94-F1
#
_cell.length_a   1.000
_cell.length_b   1.000
_cell.length_c   1.000
_cell.angle_alpha   90.00
_cell.angle_beta   90.00
_cell.angle_gamma   90.00
#
_symmetry.space_group_name_H-M   'P 1'
#
loop_
_entity.id
_entity.type
_entity.pdbx_description
1 polymer ?
#
loop_
_entity_poly.entity_id
_entity_poly.type
_entity_poly.pdbx_seq_one_letter_code
_entity_poly.pdbx_strand_id
1 'polypeptide(L)'
;MGHASQCNQARPACSRCTRLGIPCIGSGQQRFKFKDESKVLRENHGQQLSQRKPATSKPKSGSSLSFRTGPVLGAPSWPLSNGLTRTNGAIISVLEISDPRYDVFAFGPFIKDIPAQLGTHDALDASTEALTSAIYCVQTRRVTPESLTKYARALKQVQHTLNGSATVYSEQTLCAIYFIMLCQAWITNENHSFTGHGQAMAHLLNVIVSKNLHNSLNAGMLITMSISVLLESILNPTIRLRPWFFKLAEMHRPPAPVHSLDGVALTSLDLHQLILMRDIIRNPSQHVEQMQTLYRLIKLELPSLQRHISENVRPACAAPTDTLPVFLLRVQTRYFAAYSVLLSMALAINGYLRAIDPCKHSLAKDLDMFYSEAVSHAEEMKDRRPLGASHIPLLLISASVAVNDDPPRETALGAMLYQYESDLTDLSWISKSGLARRAYKRQCEKLARSVVKRHSSEPEVADKAADHISAISINTEVECEPDDACNFL
;
A
#
# COMPACT_ATOMS: atom_id res chain seq x y z
N MET A 1 8.01 -51.64 -4.12
CA MET A 1 8.22 -50.41 -4.93
C MET A 1 8.43 -50.84 -6.37
N GLY A 2 7.49 -50.56 -7.27
CA GLY A 2 7.51 -51.05 -8.65
C GLY A 2 8.38 -50.17 -9.56
N HIS A 3 9.37 -50.77 -10.22
CA HIS A 3 10.17 -50.11 -11.25
C HIS A 3 9.27 -49.69 -12.43
N ALA A 4 9.25 -48.39 -12.74
CA ALA A 4 8.65 -47.88 -13.96
C ALA A 4 9.49 -48.35 -15.17
N SER A 5 8.97 -49.31 -15.92
CA SER A 5 9.59 -49.79 -17.17
C SER A 5 9.60 -48.68 -18.22
N GLN A 6 10.80 -48.26 -18.66
CA GLN A 6 11.01 -47.30 -19.75
C GLN A 6 10.28 -47.73 -21.03
N CYS A 7 9.83 -46.76 -21.83
CA CYS A 7 9.19 -46.99 -23.13
C CYS A 7 10.23 -47.53 -24.13
N ASN A 8 9.98 -48.69 -24.74
CA ASN A 8 10.91 -49.34 -25.68
C ASN A 8 10.81 -48.81 -27.14
N GLN A 9 10.01 -47.78 -27.38
CA GLN A 9 9.87 -47.09 -28.69
C GLN A 9 9.52 -47.98 -29.90
N ALA A 10 9.05 -49.21 -29.69
CA ALA A 10 8.61 -50.09 -30.77
C ALA A 10 7.43 -49.47 -31.55
N ARG A 11 7.41 -49.67 -32.88
CA ARG A 11 6.30 -49.25 -33.76
C ARG A 11 5.52 -50.50 -34.22
N PRO A 12 4.19 -50.43 -34.36
CA PRO A 12 3.33 -49.25 -34.21
C PRO A 12 3.00 -48.86 -32.75
N ALA A 13 3.24 -49.73 -31.77
CA ALA A 13 3.02 -49.44 -30.35
C ALA A 13 4.13 -50.01 -29.45
N CYS A 14 4.49 -49.28 -28.39
CA CYS A 14 5.48 -49.74 -27.42
C CYS A 14 4.89 -50.87 -26.55
N SER A 15 5.75 -51.75 -26.04
CA SER A 15 5.32 -52.96 -25.29
C SER A 15 4.49 -52.63 -24.04
N ARG A 16 4.72 -51.47 -23.43
CA ARG A 16 3.88 -50.98 -22.31
C ARG A 16 2.47 -50.65 -22.78
N CYS A 17 2.31 -49.89 -23.87
CA CYS A 17 0.99 -49.50 -24.38
C CYS A 17 0.20 -50.72 -24.86
N THR A 18 0.87 -51.67 -25.52
CA THR A 18 0.27 -52.95 -25.91
C THR A 18 -0.25 -53.72 -24.70
N ARG A 19 0.55 -53.84 -23.64
CA ARG A 19 0.15 -54.55 -22.41
C ARG A 19 -1.01 -53.86 -21.68
N LEU A 20 -1.06 -52.53 -21.73
CA LEU A 20 -2.09 -51.74 -21.04
C LEU A 20 -3.35 -51.50 -21.88
N GLY A 21 -3.39 -51.95 -23.13
CA GLY A 21 -4.55 -51.76 -24.01
C GLY A 21 -4.86 -50.29 -24.32
N ILE A 22 -3.85 -49.41 -24.27
CA ILE A 22 -4.01 -47.97 -24.54
C ILE A 22 -3.37 -47.57 -25.89
N PRO A 23 -3.94 -46.58 -26.61
CA PRO A 23 -3.38 -46.09 -27.86
C PRO A 23 -1.98 -45.48 -27.64
N CYS A 24 -1.00 -45.95 -28.42
CA CYS A 24 0.38 -45.51 -28.32
C CYS A 24 0.62 -44.27 -29.19
N ILE A 25 0.65 -43.08 -28.58
CA ILE A 25 0.91 -41.80 -29.28
C ILE A 25 2.38 -41.55 -29.63
N GLY A 26 3.25 -42.54 -29.43
CA GLY A 26 4.71 -42.40 -29.55
C GLY A 26 5.28 -41.49 -28.46
N SER A 27 6.60 -41.56 -28.24
CA SER A 27 7.30 -40.52 -27.47
C SER A 27 7.25 -39.24 -28.31
N GLY A 28 6.29 -38.35 -28.00
CA GLY A 28 6.05 -37.09 -28.70
C GLY A 28 7.34 -36.33 -29.01
N GLN A 29 7.36 -35.58 -30.12
CA GLN A 29 8.53 -34.85 -30.60
C GLN A 29 9.22 -34.07 -29.46
N GLN A 30 10.30 -34.64 -28.90
CA GLN A 30 11.17 -33.93 -27.97
C GLN A 30 11.89 -32.83 -28.75
N ARG A 31 11.41 -31.58 -28.65
CA ARG A 31 12.07 -30.41 -29.24
C ARG A 31 13.41 -30.08 -28.57
N PHE A 32 13.68 -30.64 -27.39
CA PHE A 32 14.93 -30.43 -26.67
C PHE A 32 15.43 -31.74 -26.05
N LYS A 33 16.71 -32.06 -26.31
CA LYS A 33 17.43 -33.19 -25.72
C LYS A 33 18.44 -32.61 -24.73
N PHE A 34 18.26 -32.88 -23.44
CA PHE A 34 19.29 -32.60 -22.44
C PHE A 34 20.52 -33.46 -22.75
N LYS A 35 21.64 -32.81 -23.06
CA LYS A 35 22.94 -33.47 -23.18
C LYS A 35 23.58 -33.52 -21.80
N ASP A 36 23.86 -34.73 -21.34
CA ASP A 36 24.64 -34.97 -20.13
C ASP A 36 26.14 -34.78 -20.45
N GLU A 37 26.71 -33.64 -20.04
CA GLU A 37 28.13 -33.31 -20.24
C GLU A 37 29.06 -33.91 -19.17
N SER A 38 28.54 -34.75 -18.27
CA SER A 38 29.31 -35.40 -17.20
C SER A 38 30.48 -36.24 -17.72
N LYS A 39 30.44 -36.71 -18.98
CA LYS A 39 31.53 -37.47 -19.60
C LYS A 39 32.68 -36.58 -20.09
N VAL A 40 32.38 -35.39 -20.60
CA VAL A 40 33.39 -34.43 -21.11
C VAL A 40 34.24 -33.87 -19.95
N LEU A 41 33.62 -33.69 -18.79
CA LEU A 41 34.31 -33.23 -17.58
C LEU A 41 35.22 -34.30 -16.94
N ARG A 42 34.92 -35.59 -17.13
CA ARG A 42 35.75 -36.69 -16.61
C ARG A 42 36.99 -36.96 -17.47
N GLU A 43 36.91 -36.71 -18.78
CA GLU A 43 38.04 -36.92 -19.70
C GLU A 43 39.13 -35.85 -19.53
N ASN A 44 38.76 -34.60 -19.23
CA ASN A 44 39.72 -33.51 -19.02
C ASN A 44 40.53 -33.61 -17.70
N HIS A 45 40.01 -34.31 -16.69
CA HIS A 45 40.74 -34.51 -15.42
C HIS A 45 41.72 -35.70 -15.44
N GLY A 46 41.63 -36.60 -16.43
CA GLY A 46 42.47 -37.80 -16.53
C GLY A 46 43.85 -37.59 -17.17
N GLN A 47 44.08 -36.47 -17.86
CA GLN A 47 45.30 -36.25 -18.65
C GLN A 47 46.42 -35.45 -17.93
N GLN A 48 46.17 -34.90 -16.73
CA GLN A 48 47.18 -34.09 -16.01
C GLN A 48 47.97 -34.82 -14.92
N LEU A 49 47.77 -36.13 -14.70
CA LEU A 49 48.46 -36.91 -13.68
C LEU A 49 49.29 -38.05 -14.28
N SER A 50 50.24 -37.72 -15.15
CA SER A 50 51.38 -38.60 -15.39
C SER A 50 52.55 -37.79 -15.97
N GLN A 51 53.37 -37.22 -15.08
CA GLN A 51 54.83 -37.04 -15.23
C GLN A 51 55.37 -36.06 -14.17
N ARG A 52 55.90 -36.59 -13.06
CA ARG A 52 57.32 -36.41 -12.67
C ARG A 52 57.63 -37.09 -11.32
N LYS A 53 58.76 -37.80 -11.34
CA LYS A 53 59.39 -38.58 -10.26
C LYS A 53 60.15 -37.68 -9.24
N PRO A 54 60.54 -38.23 -8.08
CA PRO A 54 60.81 -37.49 -6.84
C PRO A 54 62.31 -37.40 -6.48
N ALA A 55 62.68 -36.49 -5.56
CA ALA A 55 63.83 -36.67 -4.66
C ALA A 55 63.79 -35.75 -3.41
N THR A 56 63.74 -36.39 -2.23
CA THR A 56 64.50 -36.18 -0.96
C THR A 56 64.71 -34.76 -0.41
N SER A 57 64.48 -34.39 0.87
CA SER A 57 64.74 -35.07 2.16
C SER A 57 64.01 -34.37 3.35
N LYS A 58 63.88 -35.09 4.47
CA LYS A 58 63.18 -34.80 5.75
C LYS A 58 64.04 -33.99 6.77
N PRO A 59 63.68 -33.81 8.07
CA PRO A 59 62.48 -33.21 8.72
C PRO A 59 62.84 -32.29 9.94
N LYS A 60 61.85 -31.69 10.62
CA LYS A 60 61.73 -31.50 12.10
C LYS A 60 60.42 -30.72 12.39
N SER A 61 59.39 -31.36 12.95
CA SER A 61 59.09 -31.60 14.38
C SER A 61 58.49 -30.37 15.10
N GLY A 62 57.23 -30.50 15.52
CA GLY A 62 56.54 -29.57 16.42
C GLY A 62 55.00 -29.70 16.33
N SER A 63 54.43 -30.55 17.18
CA SER A 63 53.00 -30.91 17.31
C SER A 63 52.08 -29.72 17.65
N SER A 64 50.83 -29.65 17.17
CA SER A 64 49.71 -30.34 17.84
C SER A 64 48.44 -30.47 16.98
N LEU A 65 47.67 -31.51 17.32
CA LEU A 65 46.45 -32.08 16.76
C LEU A 65 45.29 -31.06 16.68
N SER A 66 44.69 -30.80 15.51
CA SER A 66 43.67 -31.57 14.78
C SER A 66 42.24 -31.41 15.28
N PHE A 67 41.40 -30.71 14.49
CA PHE A 67 40.19 -31.29 13.92
C PHE A 67 40.03 -30.70 12.51
N ARG A 68 40.48 -31.44 11.50
CA ARG A 68 40.18 -31.14 10.08
C ARG A 68 38.78 -31.66 9.81
N THR A 69 37.81 -30.77 9.74
CA THR A 69 36.55 -31.04 9.05
C THR A 69 36.86 -31.23 7.56
N GLY A 70 36.38 -32.34 6.98
CA GLY A 70 36.57 -32.68 5.58
C GLY A 70 36.02 -31.62 4.60
N PRO A 71 36.29 -31.76 3.30
CA PRO A 71 35.81 -30.82 2.30
C PRO A 71 34.28 -30.83 2.32
N VAL A 72 33.71 -29.67 2.66
CA VAL A 72 32.28 -29.39 2.60
C VAL A 72 31.80 -29.74 1.19
N LEU A 73 30.90 -30.73 1.13
CA LEU A 73 30.12 -31.05 -0.05
C LEU A 73 29.45 -29.76 -0.55
N GLY A 74 29.78 -29.40 -1.79
CA GLY A 74 29.12 -28.44 -2.67
C GLY A 74 28.28 -27.37 -1.98
N ALA A 75 28.88 -26.20 -1.77
CA ALA A 75 28.08 -24.97 -1.78
C ALA A 75 27.21 -24.99 -3.04
N PRO A 76 25.89 -24.71 -2.96
CA PRO A 76 25.07 -24.63 -4.16
C PRO A 76 25.75 -23.66 -5.12
N SER A 77 25.97 -24.12 -6.35
CA SER A 77 26.42 -23.25 -7.43
C SER A 77 25.52 -22.02 -7.44
N TRP A 78 26.13 -20.84 -7.43
CA TRP A 78 25.45 -19.55 -7.51
C TRP A 78 24.27 -19.67 -8.47
N PRO A 79 23.02 -19.34 -8.06
CA PRO A 79 21.90 -19.46 -8.95
C PRO A 79 22.22 -18.65 -10.22
N LEU A 80 21.87 -19.19 -11.39
CA LEU A 80 21.98 -18.47 -12.66
C LEU A 80 21.27 -17.11 -12.50
N SER A 81 22.05 -16.05 -12.25
CA SER A 81 21.52 -14.75 -11.82
C SER A 81 21.31 -13.86 -13.04
N ASN A 82 20.26 -14.16 -13.81
CA ASN A 82 19.74 -13.14 -14.71
C ASN A 82 19.11 -12.00 -13.89
N GLY A 83 18.89 -10.85 -14.52
CA GLY A 83 18.34 -9.67 -13.83
C GLY A 83 17.00 -9.96 -13.14
N LEU A 84 16.16 -10.80 -13.73
CA LEU A 84 14.85 -11.18 -13.19
C LEU A 84 14.98 -11.98 -11.88
N THR A 85 15.87 -12.98 -11.83
CA THR A 85 16.13 -13.76 -10.60
C THR A 85 16.58 -12.86 -9.46
N ARG A 86 17.40 -11.84 -9.76
CA ARG A 86 17.87 -10.87 -8.76
C ARG A 86 16.73 -9.97 -8.27
N THR A 87 15.89 -9.45 -9.18
CA THR A 87 14.71 -8.66 -8.81
C THR A 87 13.74 -9.47 -7.97
N ASN A 88 13.50 -10.74 -8.32
CA ASN A 88 12.64 -11.64 -7.57
C ASN A 88 13.16 -11.88 -6.15
N GLY A 89 14.46 -12.16 -5.99
CA GLY A 89 15.08 -12.29 -4.66
C GLY A 89 14.99 -11.00 -3.85
N ALA A 90 15.18 -9.84 -4.49
CA ALA A 90 15.09 -8.54 -3.82
C ALA A 90 13.68 -8.23 -3.31
N ILE A 91 12.64 -8.48 -4.12
CA ILE A 91 11.25 -8.23 -3.68
C ILE A 91 10.82 -9.22 -2.59
N ILE A 92 11.26 -10.48 -2.63
CA ILE A 92 11.01 -11.44 -1.55
C ILE A 92 11.64 -10.96 -0.26
N SER A 93 12.90 -10.52 -0.30
CA SER A 93 13.58 -9.95 0.88
C SER A 93 12.84 -8.72 1.45
N VAL A 94 12.22 -7.91 0.60
CA VAL A 94 11.38 -6.78 1.03
C VAL A 94 10.09 -7.26 1.71
N LEU A 95 9.44 -8.30 1.19
CA LEU A 95 8.21 -8.86 1.75
C LEU A 95 8.42 -9.51 3.13
N GLU A 96 9.65 -9.98 3.39
CA GLU A 96 10.08 -10.60 4.65
C GLU A 96 10.50 -9.58 5.72
N ILE A 97 10.48 -8.28 5.44
CA ILE A 97 10.76 -7.24 6.43
C ILE A 97 9.72 -7.34 7.56
N SER A 98 10.20 -7.65 8.76
CA SER A 98 9.41 -7.71 10.00
C SER A 98 9.41 -6.39 10.78
N ASP A 99 10.36 -5.50 10.50
CA ASP A 99 10.44 -4.19 11.14
C ASP A 99 9.23 -3.31 10.72
N PRO A 100 8.32 -2.96 11.65
CA PRO A 100 7.11 -2.22 11.32
C PRO A 100 7.36 -0.82 10.75
N ARG A 101 8.57 -0.27 10.92
CA ARG A 101 8.97 1.01 10.33
C ARG A 101 9.00 0.98 8.80
N TYR A 102 9.29 -0.20 8.24
CA TYR A 102 9.55 -0.41 6.82
C TYR A 102 8.56 -1.40 6.19
N ASP A 103 7.43 -1.64 6.87
CA ASP A 103 6.39 -2.54 6.37
C ASP A 103 5.74 -2.00 5.10
N VAL A 104 6.03 -2.64 3.98
CA VAL A 104 5.53 -2.23 2.65
C VAL A 104 4.04 -2.47 2.47
N PHE A 105 3.44 -3.30 3.33
CA PHE A 105 2.01 -3.63 3.26
C PHE A 105 1.11 -2.44 3.62
N ALA A 106 1.66 -1.39 4.22
CA ALA A 106 1.01 -0.09 4.34
C ALA A 106 0.61 0.52 2.97
N PHE A 107 1.28 0.11 1.89
CA PHE A 107 1.01 0.56 0.51
C PHE A 107 0.18 -0.45 -0.31
N GLY A 108 -0.43 -1.44 0.37
CA GLY A 108 -1.40 -2.35 -0.24
C GLY A 108 -1.03 -3.83 -0.05
N PRO A 109 -1.99 -4.69 0.33
CA PRO A 109 -1.72 -6.11 0.55
C PRO A 109 -1.41 -6.89 -0.72
N PHE A 110 -1.81 -6.38 -1.89
CA PHE A 110 -1.57 -6.99 -3.20
C PHE A 110 -0.07 -7.14 -3.53
N ILE A 111 0.82 -6.41 -2.84
CA ILE A 111 2.27 -6.46 -3.08
C ILE A 111 2.82 -7.87 -2.85
N LYS A 112 2.17 -8.69 -2.02
CA LYS A 112 2.52 -10.11 -1.81
C LYS A 112 2.45 -10.96 -3.09
N ASP A 113 1.61 -10.55 -4.05
CA ASP A 113 1.35 -11.30 -5.28
C ASP A 113 2.32 -10.91 -6.41
N ILE A 114 3.17 -9.89 -6.20
CA ILE A 114 4.09 -9.37 -7.22
C ILE A 114 5.15 -10.38 -7.66
N PRO A 115 5.80 -11.16 -6.77
CA PRO A 115 6.81 -12.15 -7.19
C PRO A 115 6.30 -13.13 -8.25
N ALA A 116 5.03 -13.55 -8.14
CA ALA A 116 4.40 -14.49 -9.08
C ALA A 116 4.12 -13.87 -10.46
N GLN A 117 4.12 -12.54 -10.57
CA GLN A 117 3.85 -11.81 -11.81
C GLN A 117 5.13 -11.39 -12.55
N LEU A 118 6.29 -11.50 -11.91
CA LEU A 118 7.56 -11.09 -12.51
C LEU A 118 7.91 -11.95 -13.74
N GLY A 119 8.46 -11.31 -14.77
CA GLY A 119 8.84 -11.93 -16.04
C GLY A 119 7.72 -12.00 -17.08
N THR A 120 6.53 -11.49 -16.74
CA THR A 120 5.38 -11.43 -17.66
C THR A 120 5.18 -10.06 -18.28
N HIS A 121 5.71 -9.00 -17.66
CA HIS A 121 5.46 -7.62 -18.07
C HIS A 121 6.65 -6.70 -17.74
N ASP A 122 7.39 -6.27 -18.77
CA ASP A 122 8.63 -5.50 -18.62
C ASP A 122 8.50 -4.26 -17.72
N ALA A 123 7.39 -3.52 -17.81
CA ALA A 123 7.17 -2.33 -16.99
C ALA A 123 7.02 -2.67 -15.50
N LEU A 124 6.39 -3.79 -15.17
CA LEU A 124 6.24 -4.24 -13.80
C LEU A 124 7.59 -4.72 -13.26
N ASP A 125 8.34 -5.47 -14.06
CA ASP A 125 9.67 -5.96 -13.69
C ASP A 125 10.63 -4.81 -13.39
N ALA A 126 10.70 -3.82 -14.29
CA ALA A 126 11.55 -2.65 -14.11
C ALA A 126 11.11 -1.80 -12.90
N SER A 127 9.81 -1.61 -12.71
CA SER A 127 9.28 -0.82 -11.59
C SER A 127 9.45 -1.53 -10.24
N THR A 128 9.41 -2.86 -10.21
CA THR A 128 9.71 -3.67 -9.02
C THR A 128 11.20 -3.60 -8.67
N GLU A 129 12.09 -3.64 -9.66
CA GLU A 129 13.53 -3.41 -9.45
C GLU A 129 13.80 -2.01 -8.89
N ALA A 130 13.10 -0.98 -9.39
CA ALA A 130 13.18 0.37 -8.85
C ALA A 130 12.64 0.47 -7.41
N LEU A 131 11.49 -0.14 -7.14
CA LEU A 131 10.84 -0.13 -5.82
C LEU A 131 11.73 -0.74 -4.74
N THR A 132 12.26 -1.94 -4.99
CA THR A 132 13.16 -2.61 -4.04
C THR A 132 14.41 -1.77 -3.75
N SER A 133 14.98 -1.12 -4.79
CA SER A 133 16.09 -0.19 -4.61
C SER A 133 15.71 1.07 -3.85
N ALA A 134 14.50 1.60 -4.03
CA ALA A 134 14.01 2.77 -3.32
C ALA A 134 13.77 2.46 -1.83
N ILE A 135 13.21 1.30 -1.50
CA ILE A 135 13.05 0.84 -0.11
C ILE A 135 14.40 0.72 0.58
N TYR A 136 15.41 0.17 -0.09
CA TYR A 136 16.76 0.13 0.43
C TYR A 136 17.32 1.53 0.73
N CYS A 137 17.07 2.52 -0.15
CA CYS A 137 17.43 3.91 0.09
C CYS A 137 16.72 4.50 1.32
N VAL A 138 15.44 4.17 1.52
CA VAL A 138 14.68 4.60 2.70
C VAL A 138 15.24 3.98 3.99
N GLN A 139 15.58 2.69 3.97
CA GLN A 139 16.21 1.99 5.11
C GLN A 139 17.56 2.59 5.48
N THR A 140 18.40 2.85 4.48
CA THR A 140 19.75 3.39 4.67
C THR A 140 19.80 4.91 4.77
N ARG A 141 18.66 5.59 4.57
CA ARG A 141 18.52 7.06 4.45
C ARG A 141 19.49 7.67 3.42
N ARG A 142 19.82 6.91 2.37
CA ARG A 142 20.81 7.30 1.36
C ARG A 142 20.34 6.93 -0.03
N VAL A 143 20.04 7.96 -0.83
CA VAL A 143 19.79 7.80 -2.26
C VAL A 143 21.12 7.50 -2.96
N THR A 144 21.11 6.55 -3.90
CA THR A 144 22.29 6.16 -4.67
C THR A 144 22.12 6.47 -6.17
N PRO A 145 23.20 6.68 -6.93
CA PRO A 145 23.10 6.82 -8.39
C PRO A 145 22.47 5.59 -9.06
N GLU A 146 22.68 4.40 -8.49
CA GLU A 146 22.08 3.16 -8.96
C GLU A 146 20.55 3.15 -8.78
N SER A 147 20.04 3.60 -7.62
CA SER A 147 18.59 3.66 -7.38
C SER A 147 17.90 4.64 -8.34
N LEU A 148 18.53 5.79 -8.60
CA LEU A 148 18.04 6.76 -9.59
C LEU A 148 18.07 6.19 -11.02
N THR A 149 19.10 5.41 -11.35
CA THR A 149 19.21 4.75 -12.67
C THR A 149 18.10 3.71 -12.86
N LYS A 150 17.81 2.91 -11.83
CA LYS A 150 16.69 1.94 -11.83
C LYS A 150 15.35 2.64 -11.97
N TYR A 151 15.13 3.73 -11.22
CA TYR A 151 13.93 4.56 -11.35
C TYR A 151 13.76 5.13 -12.77
N ALA A 152 14.80 5.74 -13.34
CA ALA A 152 14.75 6.30 -14.69
C ALA A 152 14.49 5.22 -15.76
N ARG A 153 15.06 4.02 -15.59
CA ARG A 153 14.77 2.87 -16.46
C ARG A 153 13.30 2.45 -16.37
N ALA A 154 12.77 2.34 -15.16
CA ALA A 154 11.39 1.95 -14.94
C ALA A 154 10.41 2.97 -15.52
N LEU A 155 10.68 4.27 -15.35
CA LEU A 155 9.89 5.34 -15.95
C LEU A 155 9.86 5.24 -17.48
N LYS A 156 11.02 5.01 -18.12
CA LYS A 156 11.10 4.79 -19.57
C LYS A 156 10.27 3.59 -20.03
N GLN A 157 10.28 2.49 -19.28
CA GLN A 157 9.52 1.30 -19.63
C GLN A 157 8.01 1.51 -19.49
N VAL A 158 7.57 2.24 -18.46
CA VAL A 158 6.17 2.66 -18.31
C VAL A 158 5.76 3.57 -19.47
N GLN A 159 6.55 4.58 -19.81
CA GLN A 159 6.28 5.47 -20.96
C GLN A 159 6.19 4.70 -22.27
N HIS A 160 7.12 3.76 -22.50
CA HIS A 160 7.10 2.90 -23.68
C HIS A 160 5.80 2.07 -23.74
N THR A 161 5.41 1.48 -22.62
CA THR A 161 4.17 0.71 -22.52
C THR A 161 2.96 1.57 -22.88
N LEU A 162 2.86 2.77 -22.30
CA LEU A 162 1.76 3.71 -22.54
C LEU A 162 1.66 4.20 -23.99
N ASN A 163 2.77 4.28 -24.72
CA ASN A 163 2.81 4.83 -26.08
C ASN A 163 2.44 3.85 -27.19
N GLY A 164 2.34 2.54 -26.94
CA GLY A 164 2.06 1.61 -28.03
C GLY A 164 1.97 0.12 -27.69
N SER A 165 1.97 -0.26 -26.41
CA SER A 165 1.83 -1.67 -26.05
C SER A 165 0.37 -2.15 -26.12
N ALA A 166 0.16 -3.41 -26.46
CA ALA A 166 -1.15 -4.06 -26.30
C ALA A 166 -1.56 -4.16 -24.81
N THR A 167 -0.61 -4.04 -23.89
CA THR A 167 -0.81 -4.21 -22.44
C THR A 167 -1.09 -2.91 -21.68
N VAL A 168 -1.30 -1.76 -22.36
CA VAL A 168 -1.53 -0.45 -21.73
C VAL A 168 -2.58 -0.48 -20.61
N TYR A 169 -3.69 -1.19 -20.83
CA TYR A 169 -4.80 -1.28 -19.88
C TYR A 169 -4.73 -2.52 -18.98
N SER A 170 -3.54 -3.09 -18.81
CA SER A 170 -3.30 -4.21 -17.90
C SER A 170 -3.11 -3.77 -16.46
N GLU A 171 -3.30 -4.72 -15.56
CA GLU A 171 -3.06 -4.61 -14.12
C GLU A 171 -1.60 -4.27 -13.84
N GLN A 172 -0.70 -4.93 -14.57
CA GLN A 172 0.74 -4.81 -14.43
C GLN A 172 1.20 -3.40 -14.81
N THR A 173 0.57 -2.78 -15.81
CA THR A 173 0.86 -1.37 -16.16
C THR A 173 0.40 -0.42 -15.05
N LEU A 174 -0.79 -0.64 -14.51
CA LEU A 174 -1.30 0.17 -13.40
C LEU A 174 -0.42 0.03 -12.15
N CYS A 175 0.00 -1.20 -11.82
CA CYS A 175 0.95 -1.50 -10.74
C CYS A 175 2.31 -0.85 -10.96
N ALA A 176 2.83 -0.89 -12.18
CA ALA A 176 4.08 -0.24 -12.52
C ALA A 176 4.02 1.28 -12.27
N ILE A 177 2.95 1.97 -12.71
CA ILE A 177 2.77 3.41 -12.47
C ILE A 177 2.68 3.70 -10.96
N TYR A 178 1.96 2.88 -10.20
CA TYR A 178 1.87 3.03 -8.75
C TYR A 178 3.24 2.92 -8.06
N PHE A 179 4.07 1.94 -8.45
CA PHE A 179 5.43 1.81 -7.90
C PHE A 179 6.35 2.96 -8.30
N ILE A 180 6.23 3.49 -9.52
CA ILE A 180 6.95 4.71 -9.92
C ILE A 180 6.56 5.89 -9.02
N MET A 181 5.27 6.07 -8.75
CA MET A 181 4.78 7.12 -7.85
C MET A 181 5.37 6.99 -6.45
N LEU A 182 5.44 5.78 -5.89
CA LEU A 182 6.08 5.53 -4.58
C LEU A 182 7.59 5.82 -4.62
N CYS A 183 8.30 5.32 -5.64
CA CYS A 183 9.73 5.59 -5.81
C CYS A 183 9.99 7.09 -5.87
N GLN A 184 9.19 7.82 -6.66
CA GLN A 184 9.35 9.27 -6.78
C GLN A 184 9.22 9.96 -5.42
N ALA A 185 8.24 9.56 -4.61
CA ALA A 185 8.04 10.12 -3.27
C ALA A 185 9.19 9.86 -2.29
N TRP A 186 10.01 8.83 -2.53
CA TRP A 186 11.07 8.42 -1.60
C TRP A 186 12.48 8.79 -2.02
N ILE A 187 12.78 8.80 -3.33
CA ILE A 187 14.15 8.93 -3.83
C ILE A 187 14.37 10.07 -4.84
N THR A 188 13.36 10.89 -5.14
CA THR A 188 13.52 11.98 -6.12
C THR A 188 13.29 13.36 -5.51
N ASN A 189 14.02 14.33 -6.04
CA ASN A 189 14.04 15.73 -5.59
C ASN A 189 13.12 16.64 -6.44
N GLU A 190 11.97 16.13 -6.88
CA GLU A 190 11.07 16.93 -7.69
C GLU A 190 10.13 17.75 -6.81
N ASN A 191 10.44 19.05 -6.67
CA ASN A 191 9.55 20.10 -6.14
C ASN A 191 8.26 20.27 -6.98
N HIS A 192 8.07 19.49 -8.05
CA HIS A 192 6.88 19.51 -8.87
C HIS A 192 5.75 18.77 -8.16
N SER A 193 4.79 19.56 -7.70
CA SER A 193 3.51 19.06 -7.22
C SER A 193 2.79 18.38 -8.38
N PHE A 194 2.71 17.05 -8.34
CA PHE A 194 1.93 16.17 -9.23
C PHE A 194 2.55 15.92 -10.62
N THR A 195 3.41 14.91 -10.72
CA THR A 195 4.02 14.39 -11.97
C THR A 195 3.04 13.66 -12.89
N GLY A 196 1.74 13.93 -12.77
CA GLY A 196 0.71 13.32 -13.62
C GLY A 196 0.43 11.84 -13.35
N HIS A 197 1.10 11.20 -12.39
CA HIS A 197 0.87 9.78 -12.07
C HIS A 197 -0.58 9.50 -11.69
N GLY A 198 -1.19 10.33 -10.82
CA GLY A 198 -2.61 10.20 -10.48
C GLY A 198 -3.53 10.42 -11.67
N GLN A 199 -3.19 11.31 -12.61
CA GLN A 199 -3.97 11.51 -13.85
C GLN A 199 -3.86 10.28 -14.77
N ALA A 200 -2.66 9.72 -14.93
CA ALA A 200 -2.42 8.52 -15.73
C ALA A 200 -3.18 7.33 -15.14
N MET A 201 -3.04 7.09 -13.83
CA MET A 201 -3.79 6.05 -13.13
C MET A 201 -5.30 6.27 -13.23
N ALA A 202 -5.81 7.50 -13.06
CA ALA A 202 -7.23 7.80 -13.21
C ALA A 202 -7.74 7.48 -14.62
N HIS A 203 -6.96 7.77 -15.66
CA HIS A 203 -7.31 7.44 -17.03
C HIS A 203 -7.39 5.92 -17.24
N LEU A 204 -6.38 5.17 -16.79
CA LEU A 204 -6.34 3.71 -16.92
C LEU A 204 -7.48 3.06 -16.11
N LEU A 205 -7.65 3.45 -14.85
CA LEU A 205 -8.74 2.98 -13.98
C LEU A 205 -10.10 3.24 -14.62
N ASN A 206 -10.30 4.42 -15.23
CA ASN A 206 -11.53 4.72 -15.93
C ASN A 206 -11.82 3.72 -17.05
N VAL A 207 -10.83 3.39 -17.87
CA VAL A 207 -10.99 2.43 -18.96
C VAL A 207 -11.21 1.02 -18.42
N ILE A 208 -10.36 0.58 -17.49
CA ILE A 208 -10.39 -0.76 -16.88
C ILE A 208 -11.76 -1.04 -16.24
N VAL A 209 -12.21 -0.14 -15.37
CA VAL A 209 -13.48 -0.29 -14.64
C VAL A 209 -14.68 -0.14 -15.58
N SER A 210 -14.65 0.84 -16.49
CA SER A 210 -15.79 1.07 -17.40
C SER A 210 -15.99 -0.10 -18.36
N LYS A 211 -14.91 -0.62 -18.95
CA LYS A 211 -14.94 -1.75 -19.88
C LYS A 211 -15.01 -3.12 -19.19
N ASN A 212 -15.10 -3.15 -17.86
CA ASN A 212 -15.14 -4.38 -17.08
C ASN A 212 -13.95 -5.32 -17.36
N LEU A 213 -12.76 -4.74 -17.58
CA LEU A 213 -11.53 -5.49 -17.89
C LEU A 213 -10.87 -6.07 -16.64
N HIS A 214 -11.62 -6.19 -15.54
CA HIS A 214 -11.14 -6.52 -14.21
C HIS A 214 -11.48 -7.95 -13.78
N ASN A 215 -11.94 -8.79 -14.71
CA ASN A 215 -12.24 -10.20 -14.44
C ASN A 215 -11.00 -11.00 -13.94
N SER A 216 -9.78 -10.47 -14.13
CA SER A 216 -8.52 -11.00 -13.60
C SER A 216 -7.90 -10.17 -12.47
N LEU A 217 -8.48 -9.00 -12.15
CA LEU A 217 -7.84 -7.96 -11.34
C LEU A 217 -8.01 -8.20 -9.85
N ASN A 218 -6.89 -8.12 -9.12
CA ASN A 218 -6.92 -8.10 -7.66
C ASN A 218 -7.68 -6.84 -7.18
N ALA A 219 -8.88 -7.04 -6.61
CA ALA A 219 -9.72 -5.97 -6.11
C ALA A 219 -9.00 -5.08 -5.08
N GLY A 220 -8.16 -5.67 -4.24
CA GLY A 220 -7.34 -4.93 -3.28
C GLY A 220 -6.39 -3.95 -3.97
N MET A 221 -5.77 -4.36 -5.07
CA MET A 221 -4.90 -3.48 -5.87
C MET A 221 -5.67 -2.29 -6.45
N LEU A 222 -6.84 -2.55 -7.06
CA LEU A 222 -7.69 -1.49 -7.62
C LEU A 222 -8.12 -0.49 -6.55
N ILE A 223 -8.53 -0.98 -5.38
CA ILE A 223 -8.93 -0.12 -4.26
C ILE A 223 -7.74 0.74 -3.81
N THR A 224 -6.57 0.16 -3.56
CA THR A 224 -5.37 0.89 -3.12
C THR A 224 -4.98 2.02 -4.08
N MET A 225 -4.98 1.73 -5.39
CA MET A 225 -4.66 2.73 -6.40
C MET A 225 -5.74 3.81 -6.50
N SER A 226 -7.00 3.42 -6.35
CA SER A 226 -8.13 4.35 -6.35
C SER A 226 -8.05 5.32 -5.18
N ILE A 227 -7.73 4.85 -3.98
CA ILE A 227 -7.50 5.73 -2.81
C ILE A 227 -6.35 6.71 -3.08
N SER A 228 -5.26 6.25 -3.69
CA SER A 228 -4.13 7.11 -4.04
C SER A 228 -4.52 8.21 -5.03
N VAL A 229 -5.26 7.85 -6.09
CA VAL A 229 -5.81 8.79 -7.06
C VAL A 229 -6.82 9.75 -6.42
N LEU A 230 -7.65 9.27 -5.50
CA LEU A 230 -8.62 10.08 -4.76
C LEU A 230 -7.90 11.16 -3.94
N LEU A 231 -6.87 10.79 -3.18
CA LEU A 231 -6.10 11.73 -2.36
C LEU A 231 -5.41 12.79 -3.24
N GLU A 232 -4.81 12.41 -4.37
CA GLU A 232 -4.25 13.38 -5.32
C GLU A 232 -5.34 14.29 -5.89
N SER A 233 -6.51 13.73 -6.19
CA SER A 233 -7.68 14.47 -6.67
C SER A 233 -8.26 15.43 -5.62
N ILE A 234 -7.74 15.55 -4.41
CA ILE A 234 -8.12 16.67 -3.54
C ILE A 234 -7.48 17.95 -4.08
N LEU A 235 -6.18 17.88 -4.36
CA LEU A 235 -5.35 19.01 -4.75
C LEU A 235 -5.25 19.23 -6.26
N ASN A 236 -5.49 18.19 -7.07
CA ASN A 236 -5.37 18.23 -8.53
C ASN A 236 -6.76 18.21 -9.24
N PRO A 237 -7.32 19.36 -9.67
CA PRO A 237 -8.67 19.45 -10.27
C PRO A 237 -8.82 18.75 -11.62
N THR A 238 -7.72 18.44 -12.28
CA THR A 238 -7.72 17.75 -13.57
C THR A 238 -8.13 16.27 -13.46
N ILE A 239 -7.94 15.67 -12.28
CA ILE A 239 -8.33 14.27 -12.03
C ILE A 239 -9.84 14.18 -11.89
N ARG A 240 -10.47 13.42 -12.79
CA ARG A 240 -11.90 13.13 -12.79
C ARG A 240 -12.14 11.71 -12.27
N LEU A 241 -12.82 11.60 -11.13
CA LEU A 241 -13.15 10.30 -10.52
C LEU A 241 -14.45 9.68 -11.05
N ARG A 242 -15.37 10.51 -11.55
CA ARG A 242 -16.63 10.05 -12.12
C ARG A 242 -16.47 9.73 -13.61
N PRO A 243 -17.09 8.66 -14.14
CA PRO A 243 -18.03 7.76 -13.45
C PRO A 243 -17.37 6.55 -12.78
N TRP A 244 -16.13 6.21 -13.14
CA TRP A 244 -15.51 4.92 -12.82
C TRP A 244 -15.37 4.61 -11.33
N PHE A 245 -15.08 5.61 -10.49
CA PHE A 245 -14.89 5.38 -9.06
C PHE A 245 -16.20 4.97 -8.40
N PHE A 246 -17.34 5.55 -8.81
CA PHE A 246 -18.65 5.14 -8.30
C PHE A 246 -18.97 3.71 -8.72
N LYS A 247 -18.67 3.36 -9.97
CA LYS A 247 -18.83 1.98 -10.44
C LYS A 247 -17.98 1.01 -9.61
N LEU A 248 -16.72 1.37 -9.33
CA LEU A 248 -15.85 0.60 -8.45
C LEU A 248 -16.40 0.46 -7.03
N ALA A 249 -16.91 1.55 -6.46
CA ALA A 249 -17.48 1.58 -5.13
C ALA A 249 -18.73 0.68 -5.00
N GLU A 250 -19.59 0.66 -6.02
CA GLU A 250 -20.75 -0.25 -6.04
C GLU A 250 -20.34 -1.71 -6.24
N MET A 251 -19.34 -1.98 -7.10
CA MET A 251 -18.87 -3.35 -7.36
C MET A 251 -18.20 -4.00 -6.15
N HIS A 252 -17.52 -3.21 -5.31
CA HIS A 252 -16.84 -3.68 -4.10
C HIS A 252 -17.55 -3.24 -2.82
N ARG A 253 -18.85 -2.92 -2.91
CA ARG A 253 -19.65 -2.63 -1.74
C ARG A 253 -19.75 -3.89 -0.88
N PRO A 254 -19.41 -3.83 0.43
CA PRO A 254 -19.63 -4.96 1.31
C PRO A 254 -21.13 -5.33 1.33
N PRO A 255 -21.49 -6.63 1.34
CA PRO A 255 -22.87 -7.03 1.54
C PRO A 255 -23.37 -6.50 2.89
N ALA A 256 -24.63 -6.06 2.95
CA ALA A 256 -25.25 -5.62 4.20
C ALA A 256 -25.71 -6.84 5.02
N PRO A 257 -25.50 -6.86 6.35
CA PRO A 257 -24.85 -5.83 7.17
C PRO A 257 -23.35 -5.76 6.92
N VAL A 258 -22.76 -4.55 7.00
CA VAL A 258 -21.30 -4.37 6.95
C VAL A 258 -20.71 -5.00 8.21
N HIS A 259 -20.44 -6.30 8.15
CA HIS A 259 -19.67 -6.99 9.17
C HIS A 259 -18.21 -6.59 8.98
N SER A 260 -17.74 -5.65 9.79
CA SER A 260 -16.30 -5.41 9.89
C SER A 260 -15.62 -6.69 10.40
N LEU A 261 -14.59 -7.14 9.69
CA LEU A 261 -13.81 -8.34 10.00
C LEU A 261 -13.23 -8.38 11.42
N ASP A 262 -13.22 -7.24 12.10
CA ASP A 262 -12.57 -7.05 13.39
C ASP A 262 -13.44 -6.23 14.39
N GLY A 263 -14.77 -6.25 14.24
CA GLY A 263 -15.71 -5.72 15.26
C GLY A 263 -15.98 -4.20 15.31
N VAL A 264 -15.43 -3.39 14.39
CA VAL A 264 -15.83 -1.97 14.19
C VAL A 264 -16.23 -1.68 12.75
N ALA A 265 -17.53 -1.44 12.51
CA ALA A 265 -18.02 -0.96 11.22
C ALA A 265 -17.68 0.53 11.05
N LEU A 266 -16.85 0.84 10.04
CA LEU A 266 -16.43 2.21 9.69
C LEU A 266 -17.07 2.64 8.37
N THR A 267 -18.37 2.90 8.41
CA THR A 267 -19.15 3.33 7.24
C THR A 267 -18.65 4.67 6.71
N SER A 268 -18.10 5.54 7.56
CA SER A 268 -17.51 6.81 7.11
C SER A 268 -16.25 6.66 6.24
N LEU A 269 -15.62 5.48 6.22
CA LEU A 269 -14.49 5.15 5.34
C LEU A 269 -14.90 4.40 4.07
N ASP A 270 -16.20 4.17 3.84
CA ASP A 270 -16.68 3.61 2.58
C ASP A 270 -16.23 4.48 1.41
N LEU A 271 -15.95 3.83 0.27
CA LEU A 271 -15.49 4.52 -0.95
C LEU A 271 -16.41 5.68 -1.36
N HIS A 272 -17.73 5.56 -1.17
CA HIS A 272 -18.68 6.65 -1.41
C HIS A 272 -18.46 7.85 -0.48
N GLN A 273 -18.22 7.61 0.81
CA GLN A 273 -17.99 8.66 1.80
C GLN A 273 -16.65 9.35 1.57
N LEU A 274 -15.64 8.61 1.13
CA LEU A 274 -14.34 9.18 0.76
C LEU A 274 -14.43 10.08 -0.49
N ILE A 275 -15.27 9.74 -1.47
CA ILE A 275 -15.56 10.65 -2.59
C ILE A 275 -16.32 11.88 -2.11
N LEU A 276 -17.34 11.70 -1.26
CA LEU A 276 -18.11 12.81 -0.69
C LEU A 276 -17.19 13.76 0.07
N MET A 277 -16.25 13.24 0.85
CA MET A 277 -15.24 14.04 1.54
C MET A 277 -14.44 14.91 0.56
N ARG A 278 -14.00 14.34 -0.57
CA ARG A 278 -13.31 15.11 -1.61
C ARG A 278 -14.22 16.19 -2.21
N ASP A 279 -15.48 15.89 -2.46
CA ASP A 279 -16.48 16.85 -2.98
C ASP A 279 -16.74 17.99 -1.98
N ILE A 280 -16.82 17.69 -0.68
CA ILE A 280 -16.92 18.66 0.43
C ILE A 280 -15.69 19.57 0.47
N ILE A 281 -14.47 19.02 0.46
CA ILE A 281 -13.23 19.83 0.53
C ILE A 281 -13.14 20.83 -0.62
N ARG A 282 -13.59 20.44 -1.83
CA ARG A 282 -13.53 21.32 -3.01
C ARG A 282 -14.64 22.35 -3.03
N ASN A 283 -15.86 21.95 -2.69
CA ASN A 283 -17.08 22.75 -2.84
C ASN A 283 -17.97 22.64 -1.59
N PRO A 284 -17.51 23.12 -0.42
CA PRO A 284 -18.22 22.88 0.84
C PRO A 284 -19.60 23.54 0.88
N SER A 285 -19.79 24.68 0.20
CA SER A 285 -21.07 25.38 0.15
C SER A 285 -22.19 24.62 -0.57
N GLN A 286 -21.83 23.68 -1.46
CA GLN A 286 -22.78 22.83 -2.18
C GLN A 286 -23.15 21.56 -1.40
N HIS A 287 -22.44 21.27 -0.30
CA HIS A 287 -22.53 19.99 0.40
C HIS A 287 -22.79 20.15 1.90
N VAL A 288 -23.47 21.22 2.32
CA VAL A 288 -23.64 21.56 3.75
C VAL A 288 -24.36 20.46 4.53
N GLU A 289 -25.47 19.93 4.00
CA GLU A 289 -26.25 18.88 4.67
C GLU A 289 -25.48 17.54 4.72
N GLN A 290 -24.84 17.18 3.62
CA GLN A 290 -24.02 15.97 3.53
C GLN A 290 -22.82 16.07 4.48
N MET A 291 -22.21 17.24 4.58
CA MET A 291 -21.12 17.53 5.51
C MET A 291 -21.59 17.36 6.97
N GLN A 292 -22.75 17.90 7.34
CA GLN A 292 -23.31 17.72 8.70
C GLN A 292 -23.65 16.25 9.00
N THR A 293 -24.13 15.51 8.02
CA THR A 293 -24.47 14.09 8.16
C THR A 293 -23.23 13.23 8.32
N LEU A 294 -22.24 13.42 7.45
CA LEU A 294 -20.95 12.73 7.54
C LEU A 294 -20.22 13.07 8.85
N TYR A 295 -20.27 14.33 9.30
CA TYR A 295 -19.69 14.72 10.59
C TYR A 295 -20.33 13.98 11.77
N ARG A 296 -21.66 13.87 11.80
CA ARG A 296 -22.38 13.12 12.85
C ARG A 296 -22.00 11.64 12.83
N LEU A 297 -21.87 11.05 11.66
CA LEU A 297 -21.44 9.65 11.50
C LEU A 297 -20.01 9.46 12.04
N ILE A 298 -19.07 10.31 11.66
CA ILE A 298 -17.68 10.24 12.15
C ILE A 298 -17.64 10.39 13.68
N LYS A 299 -18.43 11.32 14.25
CA LYS A 299 -18.49 11.49 15.71
C LYS A 299 -19.02 10.26 16.45
N LEU A 300 -19.81 9.42 15.80
CA LEU A 300 -20.30 8.16 16.36
C LEU A 300 -19.26 7.04 16.25
N GLU A 301 -18.56 6.97 15.12
CA GLU A 301 -17.60 5.90 14.82
C GLU A 301 -16.24 6.11 15.51
N LEU A 302 -15.77 7.35 15.64
CA LEU A 302 -14.45 7.67 16.19
C LEU A 302 -14.23 7.14 17.62
N PRO A 303 -15.14 7.34 18.59
CA PRO A 303 -14.97 6.78 19.95
C PRO A 303 -15.02 5.25 19.96
N SER A 304 -15.82 4.64 19.07
CA SER A 304 -15.93 3.18 18.97
C SER A 304 -14.64 2.57 18.42
N LEU A 305 -14.04 3.20 17.41
CA LEU A 305 -12.74 2.82 16.87
C LEU A 305 -11.63 2.99 17.92
N GLN A 306 -11.60 4.12 18.62
CA GLN A 306 -10.63 4.38 19.68
C GLN A 306 -10.72 3.34 20.79
N ARG A 307 -11.94 3.01 21.23
CA ARG A 307 -12.20 1.96 22.23
C ARG A 307 -11.68 0.61 21.76
N HIS A 308 -12.00 0.23 20.53
CA HIS A 308 -11.55 -1.05 19.98
C HIS A 308 -10.01 -1.11 19.89
N ILE A 309 -9.36 -0.02 19.49
CA ILE A 309 -7.90 0.07 19.48
C ILE A 309 -7.34 -0.11 20.89
N SER A 310 -7.91 0.53 21.91
CA SER A 310 -7.42 0.42 23.28
C SER A 310 -7.69 -0.94 23.93
N GLU A 311 -8.84 -1.55 23.66
CA GLU A 311 -9.29 -2.76 24.36
C GLU A 311 -8.85 -4.05 23.67
N ASN A 312 -8.64 -4.03 22.34
CA ASN A 312 -8.34 -5.23 21.56
C ASN A 312 -6.97 -5.13 20.87
N VAL A 313 -6.75 -4.09 20.08
CA VAL A 313 -5.55 -3.98 19.22
C VAL A 313 -4.29 -3.78 20.03
N ARG A 314 -4.28 -2.81 20.96
CA ARG A 314 -3.09 -2.53 21.81
C ARG A 314 -2.74 -3.73 22.71
N PRO A 315 -3.67 -4.36 23.43
CA PRO A 315 -3.35 -5.55 24.24
C PRO A 315 -2.81 -6.71 23.41
N ALA A 316 -3.39 -6.96 22.22
CA ALA A 316 -2.88 -7.98 21.30
C ALA A 316 -1.44 -7.71 20.83
N CYS A 317 -1.02 -6.45 20.83
CA CYS A 317 0.33 -6.02 20.41
C CYS A 317 1.24 -5.65 21.60
N ALA A 318 0.91 -6.05 22.83
CA ALA A 318 1.65 -5.64 24.03
C ALA A 318 3.01 -6.36 24.20
N ALA A 319 3.24 -7.47 23.48
CA ALA A 319 4.51 -8.18 23.51
C ALA A 319 5.63 -7.36 22.84
N PRO A 320 6.91 -7.57 23.21
CA PRO A 320 8.03 -6.93 22.53
C PRO A 320 7.98 -7.17 21.03
N THR A 321 8.26 -6.13 20.23
CA THR A 321 8.19 -6.16 18.76
C THR A 321 8.94 -7.34 18.14
N ASP A 322 10.09 -7.73 18.72
CA ASP A 322 10.93 -8.84 18.24
C ASP A 322 10.26 -10.22 18.37
N THR A 323 9.24 -10.34 19.22
CA THR A 323 8.51 -11.58 19.50
C THR A 323 7.07 -11.55 18.97
N LEU A 324 6.59 -10.38 18.56
CA LEU A 324 5.20 -10.20 18.13
C LEU A 324 5.04 -10.69 16.69
N PRO A 325 4.02 -11.52 16.39
CA PRO A 325 3.71 -11.90 15.03
C PRO A 325 3.51 -10.67 14.12
N VAL A 326 4.22 -10.62 12.99
CA VAL A 326 4.19 -9.50 12.02
C VAL A 326 2.77 -9.19 11.55
N PHE A 327 1.89 -10.19 11.44
CA PHE A 327 0.51 -9.95 11.05
C PHE A 327 -0.26 -9.07 12.05
N LEU A 328 0.02 -9.17 13.36
CA LEU A 328 -0.61 -8.32 14.38
C LEU A 328 -0.13 -6.87 14.26
N LEU A 329 1.17 -6.67 13.99
CA LEU A 329 1.71 -5.34 13.71
C LEU A 329 1.05 -4.71 12.48
N ARG A 330 0.79 -5.50 11.43
CA ARG A 330 0.09 -5.05 10.22
C ARG A 330 -1.35 -4.66 10.49
N VAL A 331 -2.09 -5.48 11.25
CA VAL A 331 -3.46 -5.16 11.69
C VAL A 331 -3.46 -3.86 12.49
N GLN A 332 -2.56 -3.70 13.46
CA GLN A 332 -2.43 -2.48 14.23
C GLN A 332 -2.17 -1.24 13.36
N THR A 333 -1.25 -1.32 12.39
CA THR A 333 -0.97 -0.22 11.45
C THR A 333 -2.22 0.17 10.66
N ARG A 334 -3.06 -0.78 10.24
CA ARG A 334 -4.32 -0.50 9.52
C ARG A 334 -5.31 0.24 10.39
N TYR A 335 -5.46 -0.17 11.65
CA TYR A 335 -6.32 0.51 12.61
C TYR A 335 -5.89 1.94 12.89
N PHE A 336 -4.59 2.17 13.06
CA PHE A 336 -4.04 3.51 13.23
C PHE A 336 -4.17 4.37 11.97
N ALA A 337 -4.00 3.78 10.78
CA ALA A 337 -4.26 4.48 9.53
C ALA A 337 -5.75 4.87 9.40
N ALA A 338 -6.68 3.97 9.70
CA ALA A 338 -8.11 4.24 9.70
C ALA A 338 -8.47 5.36 10.69
N TYR A 339 -7.94 5.30 11.91
CA TYR A 339 -8.11 6.33 12.93
C TYR A 339 -7.60 7.70 12.46
N SER A 340 -6.41 7.73 11.86
CA SER A 340 -5.83 8.96 11.29
C SER A 340 -6.69 9.55 10.16
N VAL A 341 -7.25 8.72 9.28
CA VAL A 341 -8.13 9.20 8.20
C VAL A 341 -9.44 9.74 8.77
N LEU A 342 -10.08 9.02 9.71
CA LEU A 342 -11.31 9.48 10.36
C LEU A 342 -11.10 10.82 11.07
N LEU A 343 -10.03 10.94 11.84
CA LEU A 343 -9.69 12.15 12.59
C LEU A 343 -9.35 13.32 11.65
N SER A 344 -8.68 13.04 10.53
CA SER A 344 -8.44 14.02 9.46
C SER A 344 -9.75 14.56 8.88
N MET A 345 -10.70 13.66 8.61
CA MET A 345 -12.03 14.04 8.11
C MET A 345 -12.81 14.87 9.13
N ALA A 346 -12.76 14.48 10.41
CA ALA A 346 -13.40 15.19 11.50
C ALA A 346 -12.87 16.63 11.63
N LEU A 347 -11.55 16.81 11.62
CA LEU A 347 -10.88 18.12 11.70
C LEU A 347 -11.26 19.03 10.53
N ALA A 348 -11.18 18.51 9.30
CA ALA A 348 -11.50 19.28 8.11
C ALA A 348 -12.99 19.62 8.01
N ILE A 349 -13.90 18.74 8.41
CA ILE A 349 -15.33 19.07 8.41
C ILE A 349 -15.66 20.06 9.53
N ASN A 350 -15.08 19.88 10.73
CA ASN A 350 -15.30 20.76 11.87
C ASN A 350 -14.99 22.22 11.53
N GLY A 351 -13.85 22.50 10.89
CA GLY A 351 -13.51 23.87 10.54
C GLY A 351 -14.47 24.50 9.52
N TYR A 352 -14.98 23.74 8.54
CA TYR A 352 -16.05 24.25 7.66
C TYR A 352 -17.35 24.52 8.40
N LEU A 353 -17.76 23.63 9.32
CA LEU A 353 -18.96 23.84 10.13
C LEU A 353 -18.81 25.06 11.04
N ARG A 354 -17.63 25.32 11.61
CA ARG A 354 -17.33 26.54 12.39
C ARG A 354 -17.38 27.79 11.53
N ALA A 355 -17.03 27.70 10.25
CA ALA A 355 -17.17 28.83 9.33
C ALA A 355 -18.63 29.15 8.98
N ILE A 356 -19.53 28.15 9.06
CA ILE A 356 -20.98 28.34 8.90
C ILE A 356 -21.61 28.91 10.18
N ASP A 357 -21.26 28.33 11.33
CA ASP A 357 -21.81 28.67 12.63
C ASP A 357 -20.68 28.87 13.66
N PRO A 358 -20.08 30.07 13.70
CA PRO A 358 -18.97 30.38 14.62
C PRO A 358 -19.35 30.34 16.10
N CYS A 359 -20.65 30.52 16.40
CA CYS A 359 -21.16 30.61 17.78
C CYS A 359 -21.43 29.24 18.41
N LYS A 360 -21.33 28.16 17.63
CA LYS A 360 -21.56 26.80 18.13
C LYS A 360 -20.39 26.28 18.96
N HIS A 361 -20.48 26.53 20.26
CA HIS A 361 -19.49 26.14 21.27
C HIS A 361 -19.12 24.65 21.25
N SER A 362 -20.04 23.76 20.85
CA SER A 362 -19.73 22.33 20.75
C SER A 362 -18.65 22.04 19.70
N LEU A 363 -18.61 22.80 18.59
CA LEU A 363 -17.60 22.60 17.54
C LEU A 363 -16.21 23.07 17.98
N ALA A 364 -16.12 24.10 18.81
CA ALA A 364 -14.84 24.53 19.39
C ALA A 364 -14.27 23.46 20.34
N LYS A 365 -15.12 22.89 21.20
CA LYS A 365 -14.74 21.77 22.08
C LYS A 365 -14.31 20.54 21.29
N ASP A 366 -15.05 20.19 20.23
CA ASP A 366 -14.69 19.08 19.35
C ASP A 366 -13.31 19.32 18.70
N LEU A 367 -13.00 20.55 18.27
CA LEU A 367 -11.69 20.88 17.70
C LEU A 367 -10.55 20.68 18.70
N ASP A 368 -10.71 21.17 19.94
CA ASP A 368 -9.68 21.00 20.98
C ASP A 368 -9.42 19.52 21.25
N MET A 369 -10.47 18.72 21.37
CA MET A 369 -10.38 17.27 21.53
C MET A 369 -9.64 16.62 20.35
N PHE A 370 -10.09 16.87 19.11
CA PHE A 370 -9.47 16.27 17.92
C PHE A 370 -8.03 16.71 17.70
N TYR A 371 -7.70 17.96 18.03
CA TYR A 371 -6.33 18.45 17.99
C TYR A 371 -5.45 17.70 18.99
N SER A 372 -5.88 17.61 20.26
CA SER A 372 -5.14 16.88 21.29
C SER A 372 -4.94 15.41 20.93
N GLU A 373 -5.97 14.76 20.38
CA GLU A 373 -5.86 13.39 19.88
C GLU A 373 -4.89 13.28 18.70
N ALA A 374 -4.91 14.24 17.77
CA ALA A 374 -4.01 14.23 16.62
C ALA A 374 -2.55 14.37 17.04
N VAL A 375 -2.24 15.26 18.00
CA VAL A 375 -0.90 15.41 18.56
C VAL A 375 -0.48 14.14 19.30
N SER A 376 -1.34 13.60 20.16
CA SER A 376 -1.03 12.38 20.91
C SER A 376 -0.79 11.19 20.00
N HIS A 377 -1.60 11.03 18.95
CA HIS A 377 -1.46 9.94 17.99
C HIS A 377 -0.20 10.09 17.14
N ALA A 378 0.13 11.31 16.72
CA ALA A 378 1.38 11.58 16.03
C ALA A 378 2.61 11.36 16.92
N GLU A 379 2.52 11.55 18.24
CA GLU A 379 3.59 11.19 19.17
C GLU A 379 3.74 9.67 19.28
N GLU A 380 2.63 8.94 19.47
CA GLU A 380 2.60 7.47 19.59
C GLU A 380 3.22 6.78 18.36
N MET A 381 3.04 7.36 17.16
CA MET A 381 3.48 6.75 15.91
C MET A 381 4.89 7.12 15.48
N LYS A 382 5.65 7.89 16.27
CA LYS A 382 7.00 8.34 15.91
C LYS A 382 7.97 7.19 15.63
N ASP A 383 7.87 6.11 16.39
CA ASP A 383 8.77 4.97 16.27
C ASP A 383 8.43 4.06 15.09
N ARG A 384 7.33 4.35 14.37
CA ARG A 384 6.88 3.64 13.16
C ARG A 384 7.29 4.34 11.87
N ARG A 385 8.05 5.43 11.94
CA ARG A 385 8.57 6.16 10.78
C ARG A 385 9.70 5.37 10.08
N PRO A 386 9.88 5.52 8.75
CA PRO A 386 9.14 6.44 7.87
C PRO A 386 7.87 5.85 7.23
N LEU A 387 7.83 4.55 6.95
CA LEU A 387 6.76 3.97 6.12
C LEU A 387 5.53 3.57 6.95
N GLY A 388 5.75 2.95 8.11
CA GLY A 388 4.68 2.48 9.00
C GLY A 388 3.80 3.60 9.57
N ALA A 389 4.29 4.84 9.56
CA ALA A 389 3.55 6.04 9.98
C ALA A 389 3.23 7.00 8.83
N SER A 390 3.25 6.53 7.58
CA SER A 390 3.02 7.35 6.36
C SER A 390 1.64 8.03 6.29
N HIS A 391 0.69 7.61 7.13
CA HIS A 391 -0.64 8.22 7.26
C HIS A 391 -0.67 9.46 8.17
N ILE A 392 0.28 9.61 9.10
CA ILE A 392 0.31 10.72 10.08
C ILE A 392 0.46 12.11 9.44
N PRO A 393 1.26 12.31 8.37
CA PRO A 393 1.33 13.61 7.70
C PRO A 393 -0.03 14.12 7.21
N LEU A 394 -0.94 13.25 6.74
CA LEU A 394 -2.29 13.65 6.34
C LEU A 394 -3.08 14.20 7.54
N LEU A 395 -2.97 13.53 8.69
CA LEU A 395 -3.60 13.95 9.95
C LEU A 395 -3.07 15.30 10.42
N LEU A 396 -1.75 15.47 10.45
CA LEU A 396 -1.12 16.71 10.89
C LEU A 396 -1.43 17.89 9.95
N ILE A 397 -1.51 17.65 8.63
CA ILE A 397 -1.97 18.66 7.67
C ILE A 397 -3.42 19.04 7.97
N SER A 398 -4.29 18.07 8.21
CA SER A 398 -5.71 18.31 8.51
C SER A 398 -5.90 19.09 9.81
N ALA A 399 -5.14 18.76 10.86
CA ALA A 399 -5.10 19.53 12.10
C ALA A 399 -4.62 20.97 11.86
N SER A 400 -3.58 21.12 11.03
CA SER A 400 -2.99 22.41 10.73
C SER A 400 -3.94 23.34 9.97
N VAL A 401 -4.79 22.81 9.09
CA VAL A 401 -5.80 23.63 8.40
C VAL A 401 -7.01 23.95 9.28
N ALA A 402 -7.35 23.08 10.24
CA ALA A 402 -8.52 23.24 11.10
C ALA A 402 -8.30 24.25 12.26
N VAL A 403 -7.11 24.25 12.85
CA VAL A 403 -6.74 25.10 13.98
C VAL A 403 -6.52 26.57 13.60
N ASN A 404 -6.25 26.83 12.31
CA ASN A 404 -5.99 28.12 11.66
C ASN A 404 -6.20 29.39 12.53
N ASP A 405 -5.16 30.24 12.57
CA ASP A 405 -5.08 31.47 13.35
C ASP A 405 -4.75 31.23 14.87
N ASP A 406 -4.04 30.13 15.18
CA ASP A 406 -3.44 29.83 16.50
C ASP A 406 -1.93 29.55 16.35
N PRO A 407 -1.06 30.58 16.47
CA PRO A 407 0.37 30.45 16.20
C PRO A 407 1.11 29.40 17.05
N PRO A 408 0.84 29.26 18.38
CA PRO A 408 1.44 28.20 19.19
C PRO A 408 1.15 26.80 18.66
N ARG A 409 -0.14 26.49 18.40
CA ARG A 409 -0.52 25.16 17.90
C ARG A 409 0.00 24.91 16.49
N GLU A 410 0.02 25.94 15.64
CA GLU A 410 0.59 25.86 14.30
C GLU A 410 2.09 25.55 14.33
N THR A 411 2.83 26.17 15.24
CA THR A 411 4.27 25.94 15.41
C THR A 411 4.53 24.50 15.86
N ALA A 412 3.75 23.98 16.81
CA ALA A 412 3.86 22.61 17.29
C ALA A 412 3.59 21.58 16.17
N LEU A 413 2.53 21.79 15.38
CA LEU A 413 2.23 20.94 14.22
C LEU A 413 3.32 21.01 13.14
N GLY A 414 3.88 22.19 12.89
CA GLY A 414 5.00 22.37 11.97
C GLY A 414 6.24 21.60 12.40
N ALA A 415 6.57 21.63 13.69
CA ALA A 415 7.70 20.89 14.25
C ALA A 415 7.50 19.37 14.12
N MET A 416 6.28 18.86 14.37
CA MET A 416 5.97 17.44 14.15
C MET A 416 6.05 17.06 12.67
N LEU A 417 5.45 17.84 11.77
CA LEU A 417 5.54 17.59 10.32
C LEU A 417 7.00 17.52 9.84
N TYR A 418 7.86 18.41 10.34
CA TYR A 418 9.29 18.37 10.04
C TYR A 418 9.95 17.05 10.46
N GLN A 419 9.61 16.53 11.66
CA GLN A 419 10.13 15.23 12.11
C GLN A 419 9.71 14.10 11.15
N TYR A 420 8.45 14.06 10.75
CA TYR A 420 7.92 13.06 9.82
C TYR A 420 8.47 13.20 8.39
N GLU A 421 8.88 14.40 7.99
CA GLU A 421 9.56 14.68 6.71
C GLU A 421 11.04 14.27 6.73
N SER A 422 11.75 14.50 7.84
CA SER A 422 13.21 14.31 7.96
C SER A 422 13.71 12.87 7.72
N ASP A 423 12.83 11.88 7.78
CA ASP A 423 13.18 10.48 7.54
C ASP A 423 13.19 10.12 6.03
N LEU A 424 12.71 11.02 5.17
CA LEU A 424 12.64 10.86 3.72
C LEU A 424 13.45 11.99 3.05
N THR A 425 14.18 11.66 2.00
CA THR A 425 15.26 12.53 1.51
C THR A 425 14.75 13.85 0.93
N ASP A 426 13.58 13.87 0.29
CA ASP A 426 13.11 15.03 -0.48
C ASP A 426 11.57 15.24 -0.45
N LEU A 427 10.86 14.73 0.56
CA LEU A 427 9.39 14.83 0.63
C LEU A 427 8.91 16.02 1.47
N SER A 428 8.48 17.13 0.83
CA SER A 428 8.04 18.31 1.60
C SER A 428 6.58 18.30 2.07
N TRP A 429 6.33 17.77 3.27
CA TRP A 429 5.03 17.83 3.94
C TRP A 429 4.70 19.23 4.42
N ILE A 430 5.69 20.00 4.86
CA ILE A 430 5.50 21.39 5.30
C ILE A 430 4.98 22.25 4.14
N SER A 431 5.57 22.11 2.95
CA SER A 431 5.13 22.85 1.76
C SER A 431 3.69 22.49 1.38
N LYS A 432 3.35 21.20 1.41
CA LYS A 432 1.98 20.71 1.17
C LYS A 432 0.98 21.25 2.20
N SER A 433 1.36 21.29 3.49
CA SER A 433 0.56 21.87 4.57
C SER A 433 0.25 23.35 4.30
N GLY A 434 1.25 24.14 3.90
CA GLY A 434 1.06 25.55 3.56
C GLY A 434 0.10 25.77 2.39
N LEU A 435 0.20 24.95 1.33
CA LEU A 435 -0.72 24.99 0.19
C LEU A 435 -2.15 24.62 0.59
N ALA A 436 -2.31 23.54 1.36
CA ALA A 436 -3.60 23.07 1.85
C ALA A 436 -4.27 24.13 2.74
N ARG A 437 -3.53 24.73 3.67
CA ARG A 437 -4.05 25.79 4.57
C ARG A 437 -4.58 26.99 3.81
N ARG A 438 -3.81 27.48 2.83
CA ARG A 438 -4.26 28.60 1.97
C ARG A 438 -5.52 28.26 1.19
N ALA A 439 -5.60 27.05 0.63
CA ALA A 439 -6.80 26.60 -0.11
C ALA A 439 -8.02 26.47 0.81
N TYR A 440 -7.82 25.88 1.99
CA TYR A 440 -8.85 25.63 2.99
C TYR A 440 -9.41 26.94 3.59
N LYS A 441 -8.54 27.88 3.98
CA LYS A 441 -8.94 29.20 4.50
C LYS A 441 -9.83 29.96 3.51
N ARG A 442 -9.44 29.98 2.22
CA ARG A 442 -10.25 30.58 1.15
C ARG A 442 -11.65 29.97 1.05
N GLN A 443 -11.78 28.66 1.27
CA GLN A 443 -13.09 28.00 1.24
C GLN A 443 -13.93 28.35 2.47
N CYS A 444 -13.33 28.39 3.66
CA CYS A 444 -14.01 28.84 4.89
C CYS A 444 -14.53 30.28 4.74
N GLU A 445 -13.72 31.21 4.22
CA GLU A 445 -14.13 32.60 3.98
C GLU A 445 -15.27 32.73 2.95
N LYS A 446 -15.28 31.87 1.92
CA LYS A 446 -16.39 31.81 0.95
C LYS A 446 -17.66 31.30 1.62
N LEU A 447 -17.53 30.27 2.45
CA LEU A 447 -18.63 29.64 3.16
C LEU A 447 -19.29 30.62 4.14
N ALA A 448 -18.49 31.28 5.00
CA ALA A 448 -18.96 32.30 5.93
C ALA A 448 -19.72 33.43 5.21
N ARG A 449 -19.18 33.94 4.08
CA ARG A 449 -19.86 34.97 3.27
C ARG A 449 -21.18 34.50 2.67
N SER A 450 -21.28 33.23 2.28
CA SER A 450 -22.52 32.68 1.72
C SER A 450 -23.65 32.61 2.74
N VAL A 451 -23.32 32.34 4.01
CA VAL A 451 -24.26 32.29 5.13
C VAL A 451 -24.77 33.68 5.48
N VAL A 452 -23.88 34.68 5.56
CA VAL A 452 -24.26 36.08 5.82
C VAL A 452 -25.23 36.59 4.74
N LYS A 453 -24.97 36.27 3.46
CA LYS A 453 -25.87 36.66 2.36
C LYS A 453 -27.27 36.05 2.49
N ARG A 454 -27.40 34.78 2.91
CA ARG A 454 -28.72 34.14 3.12
C ARG A 454 -29.49 34.79 4.28
N HIS A 455 -28.83 35.04 5.41
CA HIS A 455 -29.46 35.70 6.56
C HIS A 455 -29.89 37.14 6.25
N SER A 456 -29.19 37.84 5.35
CA SER A 456 -29.62 39.18 4.88
C SER A 456 -30.72 39.17 3.82
N SER A 457 -31.09 38.01 3.26
CA SER A 457 -32.09 37.88 2.20
C SER A 457 -33.36 37.09 2.59
N GLU A 458 -33.40 36.51 3.80
CA GLU A 458 -34.60 35.92 4.39
C GLU A 458 -35.22 36.90 5.39
N PRO A 459 -36.49 37.34 5.22
CA PRO A 459 -37.19 38.05 6.27
C PRO A 459 -37.49 37.09 7.43
N GLU A 460 -37.28 37.54 8.66
CA GLU A 460 -37.60 36.81 9.89
C GLU A 460 -39.02 36.24 9.84
N VAL A 461 -39.14 34.92 9.70
CA VAL A 461 -40.37 34.19 10.04
C VAL A 461 -40.05 33.35 11.26
N ALA A 462 -40.58 33.81 12.40
CA ALA A 462 -40.41 33.19 13.69
C ALA A 462 -40.97 31.76 13.74
N ASP A 463 -40.12 30.86 14.22
CA ASP A 463 -40.34 29.81 15.20
C ASP A 463 -41.75 29.20 15.34
N LYS A 464 -41.86 27.90 15.00
CA LYS A 464 -42.79 26.92 15.60
C LYS A 464 -42.58 25.55 14.95
N ALA A 465 -41.94 24.63 15.67
CA ALA A 465 -42.46 23.28 15.91
C ALA A 465 -41.40 22.45 16.65
N ALA A 466 -41.61 22.30 17.95
CA ALA A 466 -41.00 21.29 18.78
C ALA A 466 -41.58 19.89 18.50
N ASP A 467 -40.77 18.89 18.85
CA ASP A 467 -41.13 17.55 19.30
C ASP A 467 -41.89 16.62 18.35
N HIS A 468 -41.18 15.59 17.88
CA HIS A 468 -41.53 14.17 17.90
C HIS A 468 -40.37 13.44 17.18
N ILE A 469 -39.69 12.45 17.78
CA ILE A 469 -40.04 11.03 17.66
C ILE A 469 -39.19 10.24 18.67
N SER A 470 -39.89 9.39 19.42
CA SER A 470 -39.37 8.39 20.34
C SER A 470 -38.95 7.09 19.64
N ALA A 471 -37.87 6.50 20.16
CA ALA A 471 -37.65 5.07 20.44
C ALA A 471 -38.04 4.00 19.39
N ILE A 472 -37.02 3.29 18.89
CA ILE A 472 -37.14 1.87 18.50
C ILE A 472 -36.00 1.09 19.14
N SER A 473 -36.39 0.12 19.97
CA SER A 473 -35.58 -0.87 20.69
C SER A 473 -35.01 -1.93 19.74
N ILE A 474 -33.74 -2.29 19.92
CA ILE A 474 -33.09 -3.39 19.21
C ILE A 474 -32.86 -4.52 20.21
N ASN A 475 -33.49 -5.68 19.97
CA ASN A 475 -33.21 -6.92 20.68
C ASN A 475 -31.93 -7.55 20.14
N THR A 476 -31.08 -7.92 21.09
CA THR A 476 -29.83 -8.66 20.96
C THR A 476 -30.06 -10.17 20.82
N GLU A 477 -28.97 -10.85 20.49
CA GLU A 477 -28.71 -12.31 20.63
C GLU A 477 -28.79 -13.12 19.34
N VAL A 478 -27.63 -13.32 18.70
CA VAL A 478 -27.26 -14.59 18.05
C VAL A 478 -25.74 -14.78 18.22
N GLU A 479 -25.36 -15.83 18.95
CA GLU A 479 -24.00 -16.41 18.99
C GLU A 479 -23.70 -17.17 17.70
N CYS A 480 -22.44 -17.16 17.22
CA CYS A 480 -21.85 -18.30 16.49
C CYS A 480 -20.33 -18.20 16.32
N GLU A 481 -19.73 -19.39 16.34
CA GLU A 481 -18.33 -19.82 16.39
C GLU A 481 -17.47 -19.57 15.12
N PRO A 482 -16.13 -19.74 15.20
CA PRO A 482 -15.17 -19.27 14.20
C PRO A 482 -14.83 -20.35 13.16
N ASP A 483 -14.75 -19.98 11.88
CA ASP A 483 -13.61 -20.32 11.01
C ASP A 483 -13.73 -19.70 9.61
N ASP A 484 -12.54 -19.40 9.06
CA ASP A 484 -12.20 -19.08 7.67
C ASP A 484 -12.84 -17.85 6.98
N ALA A 485 -12.10 -16.73 6.96
CA ALA A 485 -11.74 -16.00 5.74
C ALA A 485 -11.02 -14.67 6.05
N CYS A 486 -9.69 -14.65 5.91
CA CYS A 486 -8.88 -13.44 6.07
C CYS A 486 -8.21 -13.07 4.73
N ASN A 487 -8.92 -12.28 3.91
CA ASN A 487 -8.37 -11.60 2.74
C ASN A 487 -9.39 -10.54 2.28
N PHE A 488 -9.48 -9.37 2.90
CA PHE A 488 -9.82 -8.11 2.23
C PHE A 488 -9.59 -6.96 3.23
N LEU A 489 -9.04 -5.85 2.71
CA LEU A 489 -8.42 -4.70 3.38
C LEU A 489 -6.97 -4.93 3.81
#